data_AF-A0A1F4EV79-F1
#
_entry.id   AF-A0A1F4EV79-F1
#
_cell.length_a   1.000
_cell.length_b   1.000
_cell.length_c   1.000
_cell.angle_alpha   90.00
_cell.angle_beta   90.00
_cell.angle_gamma   90.00
#
_symmetry.space_group_name_H-M   'P 1'
#
loop_
_entity.id
_entity.type
_entity.pdbx_description
1 polymer ?
#
loop_
_entity_poly.entity_id
_entity_poly.type
_entity_poly.pdbx_seq_one_letter_code
_entity_poly.pdbx_strand_id
1 'polypeptide(L)'
;MLRIEKMDCPTEEALIRDNLSGLPGVASLEFNLIQRKLTVAHNLEDLAPVLAGLRSIGMDAVVDPPVAADEAEIARSSVSRKQWWLMGLAGASAALAEALAWVSGNEASPGVIALALLAVATGGFETYKKGWIALKNRNLNINALMSIAVTGAMIIGQWPEAAMVMFLFALAELIEVLSLERARNAIHSLMAMAPETATVRRPDGAWAKVEAKGVSAGALVRVGPGERIPLDGEVVSGQSTVNQAPITGESMPVAKSAGDPLFAGTINETGSFEYRVTAAANQSTLARIIKAVEEAQGSRAPTQRFVDRFARIYTPAVFAVALLVGLVPPLAFGLPWMDWIYRALVLLVIACPCALVISTPVTIVSGLAAAARRGILIKGGAYLEAGYTLKALALDKTGTITQGKPVVTDIVPLKVESAEGLRLAAALAARSDHPASSAVSAYWNAQSGSAKLDEIDGFAAINGRGVKGRLGGRSLFLGNHRLVEELGICTPETEEALGKLEAEGKTTVVICDQSAPLLMIGVADTVRETTRQAIASLHALGVRTLMLTGDNA
;
A
#
# COMPACT_ATOMS: atom_id res chain seq x y z
N MET A 1 -9.68 4.50 19.72
CA MET A 1 -9.02 5.14 18.55
C MET A 1 -9.65 6.51 18.37
N LEU A 2 -8.86 7.50 17.97
CA LEU A 2 -9.28 8.89 17.81
C LEU A 2 -8.93 9.37 16.41
N ARG A 3 -9.86 10.02 15.72
CA ARG A 3 -9.62 10.70 14.45
C ARG A 3 -9.41 12.19 14.69
N ILE A 4 -8.31 12.74 14.19
CA ILE A 4 -7.89 14.13 14.43
C ILE A 4 -7.73 14.81 13.07
N GLU A 5 -8.74 15.56 12.63
CA GLU A 5 -8.76 16.13 11.27
C GLU A 5 -7.57 17.05 10.96
N LYS A 6 -7.04 17.73 11.98
CA LYS A 6 -5.94 18.69 11.85
C LYS A 6 -4.54 18.08 11.97
N MET A 7 -4.45 16.75 12.09
CA MET A 7 -3.18 16.04 12.19
C MET A 7 -2.62 15.77 10.79
N ASP A 8 -2.08 16.82 10.19
CA ASP A 8 -1.68 16.82 8.78
C ASP A 8 -0.17 16.69 8.57
N CYS A 9 0.66 17.04 9.56
CA CYS A 9 2.10 16.91 9.43
C CYS A 9 2.78 16.37 10.71
N PRO A 10 4.07 15.99 10.62
CA PRO A 10 4.86 15.49 11.74
C PRO A 10 4.98 16.49 12.91
N THR A 11 4.85 17.79 12.64
CA THR A 11 4.87 18.84 13.67
C THR A 11 3.66 18.73 14.59
N GLU A 12 2.47 18.53 14.04
CA GLU A 12 1.28 18.29 14.85
C GLU A 12 1.35 16.97 15.61
N GLU A 13 1.89 15.92 14.99
CA GLU A 13 2.12 14.64 15.67
C GLU A 13 3.01 14.80 16.91
N ALA A 14 4.13 15.51 16.75
CA ALA A 14 5.05 15.78 17.85
C ALA A 14 4.36 16.57 18.96
N LEU A 15 3.56 17.58 18.60
CA LEU A 15 2.83 18.40 19.56
C LEU A 15 1.80 17.58 20.36
N ILE A 16 1.06 16.68 19.68
CA ILE A 16 0.14 15.74 20.35
C ILE A 16 0.92 14.79 21.26
N ARG A 17 2.03 14.22 20.79
CA ARG A 17 2.85 13.28 21.55
C ARG A 17 3.41 13.91 22.81
N ASP A 18 4.00 15.10 22.71
CA ASP A 18 4.58 15.82 23.84
C ASP A 18 3.51 16.14 24.90
N ASN A 19 2.29 16.49 24.46
CA ASN A 19 1.20 16.83 25.37
C ASN A 19 0.54 15.60 26.03
N LEU A 20 0.39 14.50 25.29
CA LEU A 20 -0.32 13.30 25.80
C LEU A 20 0.59 12.28 26.48
N SER A 21 1.89 12.24 26.16
CA SER A 21 2.83 11.28 26.77
C SER A 21 3.07 11.52 28.27
N GLY A 22 2.83 12.75 28.74
CA GLY A 22 2.91 13.11 30.16
C GLY A 22 1.62 12.83 30.96
N LEU A 23 0.54 12.38 30.34
CA LEU A 23 -0.73 12.12 31.03
C LEU A 23 -0.68 10.79 31.82
N PRO A 24 -0.99 10.81 33.13
CA PRO A 24 -1.04 9.58 33.93
C PRO A 24 -2.11 8.65 33.38
N GLY A 25 -1.74 7.40 33.11
CA GLY A 25 -2.65 6.39 32.55
C GLY A 25 -2.56 6.20 31.04
N VAL A 26 -1.78 7.00 30.31
CA VAL A 26 -1.45 6.73 28.90
C VAL A 26 -0.19 5.86 28.82
N ALA A 27 -0.29 4.68 28.21
CA ALA A 27 0.79 3.71 28.07
C ALA A 27 1.59 3.88 26.77
N SER A 28 0.89 4.07 25.64
CA SER A 28 1.54 4.30 24.34
C SER A 28 0.66 5.11 23.39
N LEU A 29 1.31 5.75 22.42
CA LEU A 29 0.68 6.57 21.39
C LEU A 29 1.21 6.15 20.02
N GLU A 30 0.32 5.64 19.18
CA GLU A 30 0.58 5.27 17.80
C GLU A 30 -0.18 6.20 16.86
N PHE A 31 0.53 6.70 15.85
CA PHE A 31 0.01 7.71 14.95
C PHE A 31 0.01 7.18 13.52
N ASN A 32 -1.13 7.31 12.86
CA ASN A 32 -1.28 7.09 11.43
C ASN A 32 -1.62 8.44 10.78
N LEU A 33 -0.59 9.15 10.34
CA LEU A 33 -0.72 10.45 9.66
C LEU A 33 -1.53 10.35 8.37
N ILE A 34 -1.41 9.22 7.65
CA ILE A 34 -2.11 9.01 6.37
C ILE A 34 -3.63 8.97 6.58
N GLN A 35 -4.08 8.29 7.63
CA GLN A 35 -5.50 8.15 8.01
C GLN A 35 -5.97 9.22 9.01
N ARG A 36 -5.10 10.13 9.46
CA ARG A 36 -5.37 11.10 10.53
C ARG A 36 -5.88 10.45 11.82
N LYS A 37 -5.34 9.27 12.16
CA LYS A 37 -5.75 8.48 13.33
C LYS A 37 -4.67 8.44 14.41
N LEU A 38 -5.10 8.59 15.65
CA LEU A 38 -4.31 8.37 16.86
C LEU A 38 -4.89 7.15 17.62
N THR A 39 -4.05 6.14 17.83
CA THR A 39 -4.34 5.04 18.74
C THR A 39 -3.65 5.33 20.07
N VAL A 40 -4.47 5.43 21.12
CA VAL A 40 -4.00 5.65 22.49
C VAL A 40 -4.19 4.35 23.26
N ALA A 41 -3.11 3.72 23.69
CA ALA A 41 -3.19 2.67 24.71
C ALA A 41 -3.24 3.35 26.07
N HIS A 42 -4.28 3.10 26.86
CA HIS A 42 -4.46 3.72 28.17
C HIS A 42 -5.11 2.77 29.17
N ASN A 43 -4.85 3.05 30.45
CA ASN A 43 -5.52 2.45 31.61
C ASN A 43 -6.50 3.45 32.27
N LEU A 44 -6.84 4.53 31.57
CA LEU A 44 -7.84 5.53 32.03
C LEU A 44 -9.25 4.94 32.05
N GLU A 45 -10.06 5.32 33.04
CA GLU A 45 -11.49 4.97 33.13
C GLU A 45 -12.33 5.64 32.03
N ASP A 46 -11.93 6.82 31.58
CA ASP A 46 -12.57 7.57 30.49
C ASP A 46 -11.51 8.28 29.62
N LEU A 47 -11.83 8.50 28.35
CA LEU A 47 -11.03 9.24 27.36
C LEU A 47 -11.14 10.76 27.53
N ALA A 48 -12.02 11.27 28.41
CA ALA A 48 -12.15 12.71 28.68
C ALA A 48 -10.83 13.46 28.95
N PRO A 49 -9.85 12.93 29.72
CA PRO A 49 -8.56 13.59 29.93
C PRO A 49 -7.74 13.69 28.64
N VAL A 50 -7.79 12.66 27.79
CA VAL A 50 -7.10 12.64 26.49
C VAL A 50 -7.75 13.64 25.53
N LEU A 51 -9.08 13.67 25.45
CA LEU A 51 -9.83 14.62 24.63
C LEU A 51 -9.63 16.06 25.11
N ALA A 52 -9.56 16.30 26.42
CA ALA A 52 -9.26 17.60 27.00
C ALA A 52 -7.81 18.04 26.68
N GLY A 53 -6.84 17.12 26.79
CA GLY A 53 -5.46 17.35 26.36
C GLY A 53 -5.39 17.75 24.89
N LEU A 54 -6.06 17.01 24.01
CA LEU A 54 -6.14 17.29 22.58
C LEU A 54 -6.81 18.65 22.27
N ARG A 55 -7.90 18.99 22.97
CA ARG A 55 -8.54 20.32 22.86
C ARG A 55 -7.64 21.46 23.31
N SER A 56 -6.84 21.25 24.36
CA SER A 56 -5.94 22.29 24.91
C SER A 56 -4.88 22.73 23.89
N ILE A 57 -4.58 21.86 22.92
CA ILE A 57 -3.65 22.12 21.82
C ILE A 57 -4.34 22.42 20.49
N GLY A 58 -5.66 22.63 20.49
CA GLY A 58 -6.44 22.95 19.29
C GLY A 58 -6.62 21.79 18.32
N MET A 59 -6.40 20.56 18.77
CA MET A 59 -6.48 19.33 17.98
C MET A 59 -7.75 18.56 18.35
N ASP A 60 -8.91 19.08 17.97
CA ASP A 60 -10.18 18.40 18.23
C ASP A 60 -10.18 16.98 17.64
N ALA A 61 -10.62 16.04 18.46
CA ALA A 61 -10.62 14.62 18.12
C ALA A 61 -12.03 14.06 18.24
N VAL A 62 -12.42 13.28 17.23
CA VAL A 62 -13.64 12.49 17.25
C VAL A 62 -13.26 11.07 17.66
N VAL A 63 -13.96 10.52 18.64
CA VAL A 63 -13.81 9.10 18.99
C VAL A 63 -14.41 8.31 17.84
N ASP A 64 -13.58 7.58 17.10
CA ASP A 64 -14.10 6.64 16.11
C ASP A 64 -14.85 5.54 16.89
N PRO A 65 -16.15 5.31 16.65
CA PRO A 65 -16.82 4.17 17.21
C PRO A 65 -16.11 2.88 16.74
N PRO A 66 -16.22 1.75 17.46
CA PRO A 66 -15.58 0.48 17.06
C PRO A 66 -16.07 -0.10 15.72
N VAL A 67 -16.94 0.61 14.99
CA VAL A 67 -17.60 0.13 13.79
C VAL A 67 -17.70 1.26 12.77
N ALA A 68 -17.19 0.96 11.57
CA ALA A 68 -17.46 1.58 10.27
C ALA A 68 -17.41 3.12 10.20
N ALA A 69 -16.36 3.63 9.57
CA ALA A 69 -16.42 4.91 8.87
C ALA A 69 -15.88 4.74 7.45
N ASP A 70 -16.68 5.19 6.50
CA ASP A 70 -16.53 5.12 5.05
C ASP A 70 -15.11 5.35 4.52
N GLU A 71 -14.58 4.34 3.83
CA GLU A 71 -13.43 4.48 2.91
C GLU A 71 -13.77 5.42 1.73
N ALA A 72 -15.06 5.68 1.49
CA ALA A 72 -15.54 6.61 0.46
C ALA A 72 -15.33 8.10 0.81
N GLU A 73 -15.06 8.45 2.08
CA GLU A 73 -14.90 9.86 2.47
C GLU A 73 -13.44 10.35 2.45
N ILE A 74 -12.47 9.46 2.19
CA ILE A 74 -11.03 9.78 2.09
C ILE A 74 -10.71 10.59 0.81
N ALA A 75 -11.64 10.61 -0.16
CA ALA A 75 -11.48 11.24 -1.47
C ALA A 75 -11.94 12.71 -1.57
N ARG A 76 -12.44 13.34 -0.51
CA ARG A 76 -12.72 14.78 -0.56
C ARG A 76 -11.42 15.57 -0.38
N SER A 77 -11.04 16.33 -1.40
CA SER A 77 -10.00 17.36 -1.30
C SER A 77 -10.29 18.25 -0.10
N SER A 78 -9.41 18.30 0.89
CA SER A 78 -9.65 19.12 2.09
C SER A 78 -9.56 20.62 1.79
N VAL A 79 -8.93 21.00 0.68
CA VAL A 79 -8.81 22.41 0.28
C VAL A 79 -10.09 22.89 -0.38
N SER A 80 -10.92 23.57 0.40
CA SER A 80 -12.14 24.21 -0.09
C SER A 80 -11.83 25.33 -1.08
N ARG A 81 -12.71 25.55 -2.06
CA ARG A 81 -12.67 26.73 -2.97
C ARG A 81 -12.57 28.04 -2.19
N LYS A 82 -13.12 28.07 -0.96
CA LYS A 82 -13.02 29.17 -0.01
C LYS A 82 -11.58 29.43 0.46
N GLN A 83 -10.78 28.39 0.75
CA GLN A 83 -9.38 28.53 1.18
C GLN A 83 -8.51 29.11 0.07
N TRP A 84 -8.70 28.69 -1.19
CA TRP A 84 -8.00 29.28 -2.33
C TRP A 84 -8.32 30.77 -2.51
N TRP A 85 -9.58 31.15 -2.32
CA TRP A 85 -9.99 32.55 -2.41
C TRP A 85 -9.41 33.38 -1.25
N LEU A 86 -9.42 32.85 -0.02
CA LEU A 86 -8.78 33.48 1.13
C LEU A 86 -7.25 33.63 0.94
N MET A 87 -6.59 32.64 0.36
CA MET A 87 -5.15 32.70 0.06
C MET A 87 -4.85 33.75 -1.02
N GLY A 88 -5.68 33.83 -2.06
CA GLY A 88 -5.57 34.87 -3.07
C GLY A 88 -5.77 36.28 -2.50
N LEU A 89 -6.73 36.43 -1.58
CA LEU A 89 -6.97 37.68 -0.86
C LEU A 89 -5.79 38.05 0.05
N ALA A 90 -5.21 37.08 0.76
CA ALA A 90 -4.04 37.29 1.61
C ALA A 90 -2.82 37.74 0.80
N GLY A 91 -2.57 37.11 -0.36
CA GLY A 91 -1.46 37.49 -1.24
C GLY A 91 -1.64 38.88 -1.85
N ALA A 92 -2.86 39.19 -2.32
CA ALA A 92 -3.17 40.51 -2.87
C ALA A 92 -3.03 41.62 -1.83
N SER A 93 -3.49 41.38 -0.60
CA SER A 93 -3.37 42.37 0.50
C SER A 93 -1.95 42.55 0.98
N ALA A 94 -1.14 41.48 1.09
CA ALA A 94 0.28 41.58 1.41
C ALA A 94 1.06 42.37 0.34
N ALA A 95 0.87 42.05 -0.94
CA ALA A 95 1.52 42.76 -2.03
C ALA A 95 1.09 44.23 -2.12
N LEU A 96 -0.18 44.54 -1.84
CA LEU A 96 -0.68 45.91 -1.83
C LEU A 96 -0.15 46.70 -0.63
N ALA A 97 0.03 46.07 0.53
CA ALA A 97 0.65 46.68 1.70
C ALA A 97 2.09 47.12 1.38
N GLU A 98 2.86 46.25 0.70
CA GLU A 98 4.24 46.53 0.31
C GLU A 98 4.33 47.61 -0.77
N ALA A 99 3.45 47.55 -1.79
CA ALA A 99 3.36 48.60 -2.81
C ALA A 99 3.01 49.97 -2.22
N LEU A 100 2.08 50.02 -1.27
CA LEU A 100 1.69 51.27 -0.61
C LEU A 100 2.78 51.79 0.33
N ALA A 101 3.48 50.90 1.05
CA ALA A 101 4.63 51.29 1.86
C ALA A 101 5.74 51.91 0.99
N TRP A 102 6.01 51.31 -0.17
CA TRP A 102 7.02 51.81 -1.12
C TRP A 102 6.65 53.17 -1.72
N VAL A 103 5.38 53.37 -2.11
CA VAL A 103 4.91 54.62 -2.71
C VAL A 103 4.77 55.74 -1.67
N SER A 104 4.30 55.43 -0.47
CA SER A 104 4.10 56.43 0.59
C SER A 104 5.38 56.76 1.36
N GLY A 105 6.40 55.91 1.29
CA GLY A 105 7.60 56.00 2.12
C GLY A 105 7.33 55.81 3.61
N ASN A 106 6.13 55.34 3.99
CA ASN A 106 5.73 55.16 5.38
C ASN A 106 5.07 53.79 5.60
N GLU A 107 5.85 52.87 6.14
CA GLU A 107 5.47 51.49 6.47
C GLU A 107 4.38 51.40 7.56
N ALA A 108 4.21 52.46 8.37
CA ALA A 108 3.23 52.51 9.45
C ALA A 108 1.98 53.32 9.11
N SER A 109 1.73 53.61 7.82
CA SER A 109 0.50 54.31 7.45
C SER A 109 -0.75 53.46 7.77
N PRO A 110 -1.88 54.06 8.19
CA PRO A 110 -3.08 53.31 8.56
C PRO A 110 -3.59 52.37 7.46
N GLY A 111 -3.39 52.73 6.19
CA GLY A 111 -3.73 51.89 5.04
C GLY A 111 -2.84 50.64 4.93
N VAL A 112 -1.53 50.79 5.15
CA VAL A 112 -0.59 49.66 5.16
C VAL A 112 -0.87 48.72 6.32
N ILE A 113 -1.13 49.26 7.52
CA ILE A 113 -1.48 48.46 8.71
C ILE A 113 -2.78 47.67 8.47
N ALA A 114 -3.81 48.30 7.92
CA ALA A 114 -5.08 47.65 7.65
C ALA A 114 -4.93 46.48 6.64
N LEU A 115 -4.14 46.69 5.58
CA LEU A 115 -3.87 45.64 4.58
C LEU A 115 -3.01 44.50 5.15
N ALA A 116 -2.01 44.83 5.95
CA ALA A 116 -1.16 43.85 6.62
C ALA A 116 -1.98 42.97 7.58
N LEU A 117 -2.83 43.57 8.40
CA LEU A 117 -3.73 42.84 9.29
C LEU A 117 -4.73 41.98 8.52
N LEU A 118 -5.24 42.47 7.38
CA LEU A 118 -6.14 41.70 6.52
C LEU A 118 -5.42 40.48 5.92
N ALA A 119 -4.17 40.62 5.49
CA ALA A 119 -3.35 39.50 5.00
C ALA A 119 -3.12 38.44 6.08
N VAL A 120 -2.72 38.88 7.29
CA VAL A 120 -2.49 37.98 8.43
C VAL A 120 -3.79 37.30 8.86
N ALA A 121 -4.92 38.00 8.89
CA ALA A 121 -6.21 37.43 9.29
C ALA A 121 -6.76 36.42 8.27
N THR A 122 -6.56 36.65 6.98
CA THR A 122 -7.14 35.81 5.91
C THR A 122 -6.26 34.62 5.54
N GLY A 123 -4.94 34.79 5.54
CA GLY A 123 -3.98 33.73 5.19
C GLY A 123 -3.28 33.11 6.40
N GLY A 124 -2.96 33.90 7.42
CA GLY A 124 -2.06 33.52 8.52
C GLY A 124 -2.71 33.13 9.85
N PHE A 125 -4.03 33.26 9.99
CA PHE A 125 -4.68 33.14 11.29
C PHE A 125 -4.50 31.76 11.94
N GLU A 126 -4.63 30.67 11.17
CA GLU A 126 -4.42 29.31 11.68
C GLU A 126 -2.95 29.09 12.05
N THR A 127 -2.00 29.53 11.22
CA THR A 127 -0.56 29.45 11.53
C THR A 127 -0.22 30.22 12.81
N TYR A 128 -0.72 31.45 12.95
CA TYR A 128 -0.49 32.27 14.14
C TYR A 128 -1.10 31.63 15.39
N LYS A 129 -2.28 31.03 15.27
CA LYS A 129 -2.93 30.26 16.34
C LYS A 129 -2.10 29.04 16.73
N LYS A 130 -1.60 28.26 15.78
CA LYS A 130 -0.70 27.12 16.02
C LYS A 130 0.56 27.56 16.76
N GLY A 131 1.16 28.67 16.35
CA GLY A 131 2.36 29.22 16.99
C GLY A 131 2.11 29.72 18.41
N TRP A 132 0.97 30.38 18.66
CA TRP A 132 0.57 30.77 20.00
C TRP A 132 0.36 29.57 20.93
N ILE A 133 -0.28 28.51 20.43
CA ILE A 133 -0.46 27.25 21.17
C ILE A 133 0.89 26.62 21.49
N ALA A 134 1.80 26.55 20.51
CA ALA A 134 3.14 26.02 20.69
C ALA A 134 3.93 26.80 21.74
N LEU A 135 3.85 28.15 21.71
CA LEU A 135 4.49 29.03 22.69
C LEU A 135 3.94 28.80 24.10
N LYS A 136 2.62 28.72 24.26
CA LYS A 136 1.95 28.45 25.55
C LYS A 136 2.41 27.13 26.17
N ASN A 137 2.66 26.12 25.33
CA ASN A 137 3.09 24.80 25.75
C ASN A 137 4.62 24.65 25.82
N ARG A 138 5.38 25.74 25.66
CA ARG A 138 6.86 25.77 25.66
C ARG A 138 7.49 24.85 24.60
N ASN A 139 6.76 24.59 23.52
CA ASN A 139 7.28 23.86 22.37
C ASN A 139 7.82 24.87 21.34
N LEU A 140 9.15 25.04 21.31
CA LEU A 140 9.83 25.92 20.37
C LEU A 140 9.94 25.23 19.01
N ASN A 141 8.84 25.23 18.26
CA ASN A 141 8.76 24.73 16.89
C ASN A 141 8.70 25.87 15.86
N ILE A 142 8.65 25.51 14.58
CA ILE A 142 8.60 26.47 13.47
C ILE A 142 7.43 27.45 13.59
N ASN A 143 6.26 27.00 14.03
CA ASN A 143 5.08 27.85 14.20
C ASN A 143 5.29 28.87 15.33
N ALA A 144 5.92 28.45 16.45
CA ALA A 144 6.27 29.37 17.54
C ALA A 144 7.25 30.45 17.07
N LEU A 145 8.28 30.05 16.31
CA LEU A 145 9.27 30.97 15.73
C LEU A 145 8.59 32.01 14.82
N MET A 146 7.71 31.56 13.93
CA MET A 146 6.96 32.41 13.01
C MET A 146 6.05 33.39 13.75
N SER A 147 5.31 32.94 14.77
CA SER A 147 4.48 33.84 15.59
C SER A 147 5.33 34.92 16.28
N ILE A 148 6.46 34.55 16.90
CA ILE A 148 7.36 35.52 17.56
C ILE A 148 7.89 36.54 16.55
N ALA A 149 8.35 36.08 15.39
CA ALA A 149 8.90 36.93 14.35
C ALA A 149 7.86 37.93 13.80
N VAL A 150 6.65 37.45 13.49
CA VAL A 150 5.56 38.29 12.96
C VAL A 150 5.07 39.27 14.03
N THR A 151 4.92 38.85 15.29
CA THR A 151 4.60 39.76 16.40
C THR A 151 5.70 40.81 16.60
N GLY A 152 6.97 40.39 16.55
CA GLY A 152 8.11 41.29 16.63
C GLY A 152 8.10 42.33 15.52
N ALA A 153 7.89 41.91 14.27
CA ALA A 153 7.78 42.78 13.09
C ALA A 153 6.65 43.82 13.21
N MET A 154 5.48 43.41 13.74
CA MET A 154 4.39 44.34 14.01
C MET A 154 4.73 45.37 15.10
N ILE A 155 5.47 44.98 16.14
CA ILE A 155 5.87 45.89 17.23
C ILE A 155 6.87 46.95 16.76
N ILE A 156 7.81 46.58 15.88
CA ILE A 156 8.81 47.51 15.32
C ILE A 156 8.24 48.39 14.19
N GLY A 157 6.98 48.19 13.79
CA GLY A 157 6.32 48.97 12.74
C GLY A 157 6.52 48.46 11.31
N GLN A 158 7.08 47.25 11.14
CA GLN A 158 7.37 46.61 9.86
C GLN A 158 6.20 45.72 9.43
N TRP A 159 5.07 46.37 9.17
CA TRP A 159 3.80 45.73 8.84
C TRP A 159 3.80 45.01 7.49
N PRO A 160 4.36 45.57 6.40
CA PRO A 160 4.46 44.87 5.11
C PRO A 160 5.21 43.54 5.21
N GLU A 161 6.34 43.54 5.92
CA GLU A 161 7.22 42.38 6.11
C GLU A 161 6.49 41.29 6.90
N ALA A 162 5.80 41.68 7.98
CA ALA A 162 4.99 40.77 8.79
C ALA A 162 3.90 40.08 7.95
N ALA A 163 3.23 40.84 7.07
CA ALA A 163 2.18 40.34 6.18
C ALA A 163 2.73 39.40 5.11
N MET A 164 3.82 39.79 4.44
CA MET A 164 4.41 39.00 3.36
C MET A 164 4.97 37.68 3.87
N VAL A 165 5.73 37.71 4.98
CA VAL A 165 6.28 36.49 5.60
C VAL A 165 5.18 35.52 6.02
N MET A 166 4.10 36.04 6.61
CA MET A 166 2.96 35.21 7.02
C MET A 166 2.22 34.61 5.81
N PHE A 167 1.99 35.39 4.76
CA PHE A 167 1.36 34.91 3.53
C PHE A 167 2.19 33.81 2.85
N LEU A 168 3.50 34.04 2.65
CA LEU A 168 4.38 33.06 2.00
C LEU A 168 4.45 31.75 2.79
N PHE A 169 4.47 31.84 4.12
CA PHE A 169 4.45 30.65 4.98
C PHE A 169 3.13 29.87 4.83
N ALA A 170 1.99 30.55 4.91
CA ALA A 170 0.68 29.91 4.77
C ALA A 170 0.48 29.31 3.36
N LEU A 171 1.01 29.96 2.33
CA LEU A 171 1.01 29.42 0.96
C LEU A 171 1.89 28.16 0.85
N ALA A 172 3.06 28.16 1.47
CA ALA A 172 3.94 26.99 1.49
C ALA A 172 3.28 25.79 2.20
N GLU A 173 2.65 26.02 3.35
CA GLU A 173 1.88 25.00 4.09
C GLU A 173 0.72 24.46 3.24
N LEU A 174 0.02 25.32 2.50
CA LEU A 174 -1.05 24.90 1.59
C LEU A 174 -0.54 24.04 0.43
N ILE A 175 0.59 24.41 -0.19
CA ILE A 175 1.22 23.65 -1.27
C ILE A 175 1.68 22.28 -0.77
N GLU A 176 2.18 22.20 0.46
CA GLU A 176 2.57 20.96 1.11
C GLU A 176 1.37 20.01 1.25
N VAL A 177 0.27 20.48 1.87
CA VAL A 177 -0.95 19.69 2.04
C VAL A 177 -1.48 19.16 0.70
N LEU A 178 -1.55 20.01 -0.33
CA LEU A 178 -2.01 19.63 -1.66
C LEU A 178 -1.13 18.56 -2.32
N SER A 179 0.18 18.68 -2.14
CA SER A 179 1.16 17.73 -2.69
C SER A 179 1.01 16.36 -2.03
N LEU A 180 0.79 16.35 -0.71
CA LEU A 180 0.58 15.13 0.07
C LEU A 180 -0.74 14.44 -0.29
N GLU A 181 -1.83 15.19 -0.43
CA GLU A 181 -3.15 14.63 -0.79
C GLU A 181 -3.17 13.95 -2.15
N ARG A 182 -2.61 14.61 -3.19
CA ARG A 182 -2.60 14.07 -4.56
C ARG A 182 -1.90 12.72 -4.64
N ALA A 183 -0.79 12.60 -3.93
CA ALA A 183 -0.04 11.36 -3.88
C ALA A 183 -0.75 10.27 -3.06
N ARG A 184 -1.42 10.63 -1.96
CA ARG A 184 -2.25 9.69 -1.18
C ARG A 184 -3.36 9.08 -2.04
N ASN A 185 -4.07 9.91 -2.81
CA ASN A 185 -5.16 9.45 -3.67
C ASN A 185 -4.70 8.46 -4.75
N ALA A 186 -3.47 8.62 -5.26
CA ALA A 186 -2.89 7.71 -6.24
C ALA A 186 -2.54 6.32 -5.66
N ILE A 187 -2.26 6.23 -4.35
CA ILE A 187 -1.98 4.96 -3.66
C ILE A 187 -3.30 4.23 -3.36
N HIS A 188 -4.32 4.96 -2.89
CA HIS A 188 -5.60 4.39 -2.47
C HIS A 188 -6.36 3.71 -3.61
N SER A 189 -6.33 4.27 -4.82
CA SER A 189 -7.03 3.69 -5.98
C SER A 189 -6.52 2.31 -6.40
N LEU A 190 -5.34 1.90 -5.95
CA LEU A 190 -4.73 0.60 -6.25
C LEU A 190 -5.03 -0.47 -5.17
N MET A 191 -5.54 -0.09 -4.00
CA MET A 191 -5.74 -1.01 -2.86
C MET A 191 -7.15 -1.61 -2.76
N ALA A 192 -8.10 -1.17 -3.59
CA ALA A 192 -9.46 -1.72 -3.62
C ALA A 192 -9.50 -3.08 -4.34
N MET A 193 -9.19 -4.15 -3.61
CA MET A 193 -9.12 -5.53 -4.15
C MET A 193 -10.26 -6.45 -3.68
N ALA A 194 -11.01 -6.08 -2.63
CA ALA A 194 -12.13 -6.87 -2.12
C ALA A 194 -13.46 -6.47 -2.79
N PRO A 195 -14.32 -7.43 -3.18
CA PRO A 195 -15.65 -7.13 -3.71
C PRO A 195 -16.51 -6.41 -2.67
N GLU A 196 -17.23 -5.37 -3.10
CA GLU A 196 -18.14 -4.62 -2.22
C GLU A 196 -19.41 -5.41 -1.87
N THR A 197 -19.74 -6.47 -2.62
CA THR A 197 -20.99 -7.22 -2.48
C THR A 197 -20.78 -8.71 -2.33
N ALA A 198 -21.68 -9.36 -1.58
CA ALA A 198 -21.75 -10.79 -1.35
C ALA A 198 -23.18 -11.29 -1.60
N THR A 199 -23.33 -12.50 -2.15
CA THR A 199 -24.64 -13.13 -2.36
C THR A 199 -24.98 -14.01 -1.16
N VAL A 200 -25.82 -13.51 -0.25
CA VAL A 200 -26.16 -14.16 1.02
C VAL A 200 -27.54 -14.81 0.96
N ARG A 201 -27.69 -15.98 1.62
CA ARG A 201 -28.98 -16.62 1.84
C ARG A 201 -29.72 -15.94 2.98
N ARG A 202 -30.91 -15.41 2.69
CA ARG A 202 -31.80 -14.80 3.67
C ARG A 202 -32.56 -15.87 4.48
N PRO A 203 -33.15 -15.52 5.64
CA PRO A 203 -33.96 -16.44 6.44
C PRO A 203 -35.17 -17.02 5.70
N ASP A 204 -35.69 -16.31 4.70
CA ASP A 204 -36.77 -16.74 3.80
C ASP A 204 -36.33 -17.80 2.76
N GLY A 205 -35.03 -18.14 2.72
CA GLY A 205 -34.44 -19.07 1.79
C GLY A 205 -34.05 -18.46 0.44
N ALA A 206 -34.34 -17.18 0.19
CA ALA A 206 -33.97 -16.48 -1.04
C ALA A 206 -32.51 -16.00 -1.01
N TRP A 207 -31.92 -15.84 -2.18
CA TRP A 207 -30.58 -15.30 -2.35
C TRP A 207 -30.64 -13.81 -2.67
N ALA A 208 -29.89 -13.00 -1.93
CA ALA A 208 -29.82 -11.56 -2.16
C ALA A 208 -28.37 -11.08 -2.18
N LYS A 209 -28.07 -10.18 -3.11
CA LYS A 209 -26.82 -9.41 -3.08
C LYS A 209 -26.93 -8.37 -1.98
N VAL A 210 -25.99 -8.40 -1.04
CA VAL A 210 -25.86 -7.46 0.07
C VAL A 210 -24.43 -6.95 0.13
N GLU A 211 -24.20 -5.82 0.78
CA GLU A 211 -22.86 -5.31 0.99
C GLU A 211 -22.04 -6.27 1.86
N ALA A 212 -20.83 -6.63 1.42
CA ALA A 212 -19.99 -7.61 2.11
C ALA A 212 -19.68 -7.20 3.57
N LYS A 213 -19.64 -5.88 3.84
CA LYS A 213 -19.44 -5.31 5.18
C LYS A 213 -20.60 -5.60 6.14
N GLY A 214 -21.82 -5.76 5.63
CA GLY A 214 -23.02 -6.01 6.43
C GLY A 214 -23.28 -7.49 6.75
N VAL A 215 -22.41 -8.40 6.32
CA VAL A 215 -22.61 -9.85 6.48
C VAL A 215 -22.01 -10.34 7.80
N SER A 216 -22.86 -10.93 8.63
CA SER A 216 -22.45 -11.52 9.91
C SER A 216 -21.78 -12.89 9.73
N ALA A 217 -20.87 -13.24 10.66
CA ALA A 217 -20.34 -14.60 10.77
C ALA A 217 -21.49 -15.62 10.95
N GLY A 218 -21.33 -16.80 10.37
CA GLY A 218 -22.33 -17.86 10.34
C GLY A 218 -23.32 -17.78 9.17
N ALA A 219 -23.37 -16.68 8.42
CA ALA A 219 -24.20 -16.55 7.21
C ALA A 219 -23.75 -17.51 6.10
N LEU A 220 -24.73 -17.97 5.30
CA LEU A 220 -24.48 -18.80 4.11
C LEU A 220 -24.36 -17.90 2.89
N VAL A 221 -23.24 -18.02 2.18
CA VAL A 221 -22.90 -17.24 0.99
C VAL A 221 -22.71 -18.18 -0.19
N ARG A 222 -23.12 -17.73 -1.37
CA ARG A 222 -22.90 -18.45 -2.63
C ARG A 222 -21.90 -17.70 -3.49
N VAL A 223 -20.99 -18.45 -4.11
CA VAL A 223 -19.99 -17.94 -5.05
C VAL A 223 -20.11 -18.71 -6.36
N GLY A 224 -20.22 -17.98 -7.46
CA GLY A 224 -20.22 -18.52 -8.81
C GLY A 224 -18.82 -18.64 -9.43
N PRO A 225 -18.66 -19.37 -10.54
CA PRO A 225 -17.39 -19.45 -11.26
C PRO A 225 -16.91 -18.07 -11.70
N GLY A 226 -15.62 -17.79 -11.55
CA GLY A 226 -15.00 -16.50 -11.86
C GLY A 226 -15.25 -15.38 -10.84
N GLU A 227 -16.10 -15.60 -9.83
CA GLU A 227 -16.34 -14.62 -8.78
C GLU A 227 -15.23 -14.63 -7.72
N ARG A 228 -14.92 -13.46 -7.18
CA ARG A 228 -14.05 -13.33 -6.01
C ARG A 228 -14.81 -13.67 -4.75
N ILE A 229 -14.17 -14.41 -3.85
CA ILE A 229 -14.73 -14.75 -2.55
C ILE A 229 -14.76 -13.48 -1.69
N PRO A 230 -15.93 -13.00 -1.23
CA PRO A 230 -16.03 -11.71 -0.54
C PRO A 230 -15.56 -11.76 0.92
N LEU A 231 -15.71 -12.91 1.59
CA LEU A 231 -15.48 -13.08 3.04
C LEU A 231 -14.81 -14.42 3.33
N ASP A 232 -14.03 -14.48 4.39
CA ASP A 232 -13.46 -15.73 4.89
C ASP A 232 -14.57 -16.70 5.32
N GLY A 233 -14.37 -17.99 5.09
CA GLY A 233 -15.35 -18.99 5.46
C GLY A 233 -14.92 -20.42 5.24
N GLU A 234 -15.89 -21.34 5.32
CA GLU A 234 -15.69 -22.78 5.17
C GLU A 234 -16.74 -23.35 4.22
N VAL A 235 -16.33 -24.18 3.26
CA VAL A 235 -17.24 -24.76 2.27
C VAL A 235 -18.25 -25.67 2.96
N VAL A 236 -19.54 -25.49 2.66
CA VAL A 236 -20.63 -26.32 3.18
C VAL A 236 -21.12 -27.30 2.11
N SER A 237 -21.26 -26.83 0.87
CA SER A 237 -21.72 -27.66 -0.24
C SER A 237 -21.10 -27.23 -1.57
N GLY A 238 -20.85 -28.20 -2.44
CA GLY A 238 -20.16 -27.98 -3.72
C GLY A 238 -18.66 -28.30 -3.65
N GLN A 239 -18.02 -28.30 -4.81
CA GLN A 239 -16.58 -28.48 -4.99
C GLN A 239 -16.10 -27.57 -6.12
N SER A 240 -14.88 -27.08 -6.01
CA SER A 240 -14.33 -26.05 -6.89
C SER A 240 -12.81 -25.96 -6.77
N THR A 241 -12.15 -25.40 -7.77
CA THR A 241 -10.76 -24.91 -7.65
C THR A 241 -10.74 -23.43 -7.34
N VAL A 242 -9.97 -23.05 -6.30
CA VAL A 242 -9.84 -21.66 -5.85
C VAL A 242 -8.41 -21.19 -6.06
N ASN A 243 -8.25 -20.11 -6.80
CA ASN A 243 -6.99 -19.42 -7.00
C ASN A 243 -6.69 -18.52 -5.81
N GLN A 244 -5.71 -18.94 -5.01
CA GLN A 244 -5.29 -18.25 -3.79
C GLN A 244 -4.07 -17.35 -4.01
N ALA A 245 -3.63 -17.14 -5.26
CA ALA A 245 -2.48 -16.31 -5.58
C ALA A 245 -2.54 -14.88 -4.99
N PRO A 246 -3.72 -14.21 -4.94
CA PRO A 246 -3.80 -12.86 -4.34
C PRO A 246 -3.39 -12.78 -2.85
N ILE A 247 -3.39 -13.91 -2.12
CA ILE A 247 -3.02 -13.97 -0.71
C ILE A 247 -1.74 -14.76 -0.49
N THR A 248 -1.64 -15.94 -1.08
CA THR A 248 -0.55 -16.89 -0.83
C THR A 248 0.64 -16.68 -1.75
N GLY A 249 0.47 -16.00 -2.88
CA GLY A 249 1.48 -15.91 -3.94
C GLY A 249 1.57 -17.16 -4.81
N GLU A 250 1.04 -18.30 -4.36
CA GLU A 250 1.05 -19.55 -5.10
C GLU A 250 0.11 -19.46 -6.30
N SER A 251 0.67 -19.68 -7.50
CA SER A 251 -0.06 -19.54 -8.77
C SER A 251 -0.98 -20.73 -9.07
N MET A 252 -0.80 -21.85 -8.37
CA MET A 252 -1.53 -23.09 -8.58
C MET A 252 -2.88 -23.05 -7.83
N PRO A 253 -4.03 -23.20 -8.52
CA PRO A 253 -5.33 -23.28 -7.88
C PRO A 253 -5.42 -24.49 -6.95
N VAL A 254 -6.03 -24.31 -5.79
CA VAL A 254 -6.19 -25.35 -4.78
C VAL A 254 -7.61 -25.90 -4.86
N ALA A 255 -7.75 -27.23 -4.94
CA ALA A 255 -9.05 -27.89 -4.88
C ALA A 255 -9.69 -27.69 -3.48
N LYS A 256 -10.98 -27.36 -3.48
CA LYS A 256 -11.77 -27.10 -2.28
C LYS A 256 -13.04 -27.93 -2.27
N SER A 257 -13.31 -28.52 -1.12
CA SER A 257 -14.41 -29.42 -0.83
C SER A 257 -15.04 -29.07 0.53
N ALA A 258 -16.19 -29.67 0.83
CA ALA A 258 -16.89 -29.41 2.09
C ALA A 258 -15.98 -29.61 3.31
N GLY A 259 -15.90 -28.61 4.18
CA GLY A 259 -15.00 -28.56 5.32
C GLY A 259 -13.71 -27.76 5.10
N ASP A 260 -13.38 -27.42 3.84
CA ASP A 260 -12.15 -26.68 3.55
C ASP A 260 -12.30 -25.17 3.80
N PRO A 261 -11.25 -24.50 4.33
CA PRO A 261 -11.26 -23.06 4.56
C PRO A 261 -11.09 -22.28 3.25
N LEU A 262 -11.72 -21.10 3.21
CA LEU A 262 -11.70 -20.13 2.11
C LEU A 262 -11.27 -18.76 2.62
N PHE A 263 -10.49 -18.05 1.81
CA PHE A 263 -9.97 -16.72 2.15
C PHE A 263 -10.61 -15.64 1.27
N ALA A 264 -11.00 -14.52 1.88
CA ALA A 264 -11.53 -13.35 1.17
C ALA A 264 -10.53 -12.81 0.14
N GLY A 265 -11.00 -12.39 -1.03
CA GLY A 265 -10.17 -11.83 -2.11
C GLY A 265 -9.57 -12.88 -3.06
N THR A 266 -9.62 -14.17 -2.72
CA THR A 266 -9.29 -15.27 -3.63
C THR A 266 -10.35 -15.45 -4.70
N ILE A 267 -10.00 -16.09 -5.81
CA ILE A 267 -10.87 -16.18 -6.99
C ILE A 267 -11.36 -17.62 -7.14
N ASN A 268 -12.68 -17.82 -7.21
CA ASN A 268 -13.25 -19.09 -7.63
C ASN A 268 -13.02 -19.25 -9.13
N GLU A 269 -12.36 -20.33 -9.57
CA GLU A 269 -12.17 -20.58 -11.00
C GLU A 269 -13.29 -21.46 -11.57
N THR A 270 -13.55 -22.61 -10.94
CA THR A 270 -14.47 -23.63 -11.46
C THR A 270 -15.63 -23.92 -10.51
N GLY A 271 -16.79 -24.26 -11.05
CA GLY A 271 -17.95 -24.67 -10.25
C GLY A 271 -18.57 -23.56 -9.40
N SER A 272 -19.67 -23.89 -8.72
CA SER A 272 -20.29 -23.02 -7.72
C SER A 272 -20.40 -23.78 -6.40
N PHE A 273 -20.23 -23.05 -5.30
CA PHE A 273 -20.32 -23.63 -3.97
C PHE A 273 -21.02 -22.67 -3.01
N GLU A 274 -21.55 -23.25 -1.94
CA GLU A 274 -22.08 -22.51 -0.81
C GLU A 274 -21.15 -22.70 0.37
N TYR A 275 -20.86 -21.61 1.07
CA TYR A 275 -19.92 -21.62 2.19
C TYR A 275 -20.46 -20.79 3.35
N ARG A 276 -20.02 -21.15 4.55
CA ARG A 276 -20.39 -20.46 5.78
C ARG A 276 -19.32 -19.44 6.14
N VAL A 277 -19.71 -18.19 6.34
CA VAL A 277 -18.81 -17.12 6.75
C VAL A 277 -18.24 -17.42 8.13
N THR A 278 -16.92 -17.40 8.29
CA THR A 278 -16.25 -17.64 9.58
C THR A 278 -15.82 -16.33 10.24
N ALA A 279 -15.55 -15.29 9.47
CA ALA A 279 -15.16 -13.98 9.96
C ALA A 279 -15.87 -12.86 9.20
N ALA A 280 -16.24 -11.79 9.93
CA ALA A 280 -16.75 -10.56 9.31
C ALA A 280 -15.68 -9.88 8.45
N ALA A 281 -16.08 -8.97 7.55
CA ALA A 281 -15.17 -8.32 6.59
C ALA A 281 -13.92 -7.70 7.24
N ASN A 282 -14.09 -7.02 8.38
CA ASN A 282 -13.03 -6.37 9.15
C ASN A 282 -12.12 -7.32 9.96
N GLN A 283 -12.49 -8.59 10.04
CA GLN A 283 -11.75 -9.65 10.74
C GLN A 283 -11.27 -10.75 9.78
N SER A 284 -11.42 -10.54 8.48
CA SER A 284 -10.90 -11.45 7.45
C SER A 284 -9.38 -11.54 7.51
N THR A 285 -8.83 -12.60 6.92
CA THR A 285 -7.40 -12.82 6.78
C THR A 285 -6.78 -11.69 5.96
N LEU A 286 -7.45 -11.24 4.91
CA LEU A 286 -7.04 -10.07 4.15
C LEU A 286 -7.04 -8.80 5.01
N ALA A 287 -8.07 -8.56 5.82
CA ALA A 287 -8.12 -7.41 6.73
C ALA A 287 -7.01 -7.46 7.79
N ARG A 288 -6.67 -8.65 8.31
CA ARG A 288 -5.54 -8.84 9.23
C ARG A 288 -4.20 -8.56 8.54
N ILE A 289 -4.02 -9.03 7.31
CA ILE A 289 -2.81 -8.75 6.51
C ILE A 289 -2.72 -7.24 6.22
N ILE A 290 -3.81 -6.61 5.80
CA ILE A 290 -3.87 -5.16 5.58
C ILE A 290 -3.50 -4.43 6.87
N LYS A 291 -4.13 -4.77 8.00
CA LYS A 291 -3.84 -4.15 9.30
C LYS A 291 -2.38 -4.34 9.72
N ALA A 292 -1.82 -5.55 9.59
CA ALA A 292 -0.42 -5.80 9.92
C ALA A 292 0.54 -5.02 8.99
N VAL A 293 0.19 -4.88 7.71
CA VAL A 293 0.95 -4.05 6.75
C VAL A 293 0.83 -2.57 7.07
N GLU A 294 -0.36 -2.09 7.46
CA GLU A 294 -0.63 -0.72 7.90
C GLU A 294 0.12 -0.38 9.20
N GLU A 295 0.14 -1.30 10.16
CA GLU A 295 0.91 -1.18 11.41
C GLU A 295 2.42 -1.10 11.11
N ALA A 296 2.93 -1.93 10.18
CA ALA A 296 4.31 -1.85 9.70
C ALA A 296 4.61 -0.57 8.89
N GLN A 297 3.57 0.08 8.36
CA GLN A 297 3.64 1.29 7.54
C GLN A 297 3.86 2.57 8.34
N GLY A 298 3.53 2.57 9.64
CA GLY A 298 3.75 3.71 10.53
C GLY A 298 5.23 4.05 10.77
N SER A 299 6.15 3.32 10.13
CA SER A 299 7.58 3.55 10.25
C SER A 299 8.02 4.78 9.45
N ARG A 300 8.32 5.87 10.17
CA ARG A 300 8.93 7.07 9.57
C ARG A 300 10.22 6.73 8.86
N ALA A 301 10.44 7.33 7.69
CA ALA A 301 11.65 7.13 6.90
C ALA A 301 12.89 7.64 7.65
N PRO A 302 14.07 7.00 7.49
CA PRO A 302 15.30 7.42 8.15
C PRO A 302 15.63 8.91 7.95
N THR A 303 15.49 9.42 6.72
CA THR A 303 15.75 10.83 6.41
C THR A 303 14.79 11.77 7.14
N GLN A 304 13.51 11.39 7.26
CA GLN A 304 12.52 12.18 8.01
C GLN A 304 12.89 12.28 9.49
N ARG A 305 13.35 11.17 10.10
CA ARG A 305 13.81 11.16 11.50
C ARG A 305 15.04 12.04 11.71
N PHE A 306 15.91 12.15 10.71
CA PHE A 306 17.07 13.04 10.76
C PHE A 306 16.64 14.51 10.77
N VAL A 307 15.71 14.90 9.89
CA VAL A 307 15.18 16.27 9.84
C VAL A 307 14.47 16.64 11.15
N ASP A 308 13.68 15.74 11.72
CA ASP A 308 13.03 15.95 13.03
C ASP A 308 14.06 16.18 14.16
N ARG A 309 15.15 15.41 14.14
CA ARG A 309 16.25 15.55 15.12
C ARG A 309 17.00 16.86 14.93
N PHE A 310 17.26 17.25 13.68
CA PHE A 310 17.87 18.53 13.33
C PHE A 310 17.02 19.67 13.88
N ALA A 311 15.72 19.69 13.60
CA ALA A 311 14.81 20.76 14.03
C ALA A 311 14.77 20.91 15.57
N ARG A 312 14.83 19.78 16.31
CA ARG A 312 14.84 19.76 17.79
C ARG A 312 16.07 20.43 18.40
N ILE A 313 17.21 20.42 17.71
CA ILE A 313 18.46 21.02 18.19
C ILE A 313 18.62 22.44 17.62
N TYR A 314 18.34 22.60 16.33
CA TYR A 314 18.51 23.84 15.58
C TYR A 314 17.59 24.96 16.10
N THR A 315 16.31 24.67 16.34
CA THR A 315 15.33 25.71 16.73
C THR A 315 15.68 26.35 18.08
N PRO A 316 15.97 25.59 19.16
CA PRO A 316 16.41 26.18 20.42
C PRO A 316 17.76 26.90 20.31
N ALA A 317 18.70 26.38 19.50
CA ALA A 317 20.01 27.00 19.32
C ALA A 317 19.90 28.38 18.64
N VAL A 318 19.14 28.47 17.55
CA VAL A 318 18.87 29.74 16.86
C VAL A 318 18.18 30.73 17.79
N PHE A 319 17.19 30.28 18.57
CA PHE A 319 16.51 31.13 19.53
C PHE A 319 17.46 31.68 20.59
N ALA A 320 18.36 30.84 21.13
CA ALA A 320 19.39 31.26 22.07
C ALA A 320 20.35 32.29 21.43
N VAL A 321 20.78 32.05 20.18
CA VAL A 321 21.65 33.00 19.45
C VAL A 321 20.93 34.33 19.22
N ALA A 322 19.66 34.33 18.80
CA ALA A 322 18.89 35.56 18.63
C ALA A 322 18.73 36.33 19.94
N LEU A 323 18.49 35.63 21.05
CA LEU A 323 18.43 36.25 22.36
C LEU A 323 19.77 36.88 22.75
N LEU A 324 20.90 36.20 22.49
CA LEU A 324 22.23 36.74 22.70
C LEU A 324 22.50 37.98 21.82
N VAL A 325 22.12 37.95 20.54
CA VAL A 325 22.26 39.08 19.61
C VAL A 325 21.42 40.27 20.05
N GLY A 326 20.22 40.05 20.58
CA GLY A 326 19.34 41.11 21.07
C GLY A 326 19.78 41.71 22.41
N LEU A 327 20.38 40.91 23.30
CA LEU A 327 20.70 41.32 24.68
C LEU A 327 22.15 41.74 24.89
N VAL A 328 23.12 40.97 24.39
CA VAL A 328 24.55 41.18 24.70
C VAL A 328 25.05 42.54 24.22
N PRO A 329 24.80 42.98 22.98
CA PRO A 329 25.39 44.21 22.49
C PRO A 329 24.89 45.48 23.20
N PRO A 330 23.58 45.64 23.49
CA PRO A 330 23.09 46.73 24.34
C PRO A 330 23.62 46.67 25.78
N LEU A 331 23.66 45.49 26.41
CA LEU A 331 24.08 45.34 27.81
C LEU A 331 25.60 45.49 28.03
N ALA A 332 26.42 44.96 27.13
CA ALA A 332 27.88 44.94 27.29
C ALA A 332 28.58 46.16 26.65
N PHE A 333 28.02 46.71 25.56
CA PHE A 333 28.67 47.79 24.79
C PHE A 333 27.84 49.08 24.74
N GLY A 334 26.68 49.15 25.39
CA GLY A 334 25.85 50.35 25.45
C GLY A 334 25.24 50.77 24.10
N LEU A 335 25.05 49.82 23.18
CA LEU A 335 24.52 50.08 21.84
C LEU A 335 22.97 50.25 21.84
N PRO A 336 22.39 50.83 20.77
CA PRO A 336 20.94 51.06 20.68
C PRO A 336 20.13 49.75 20.75
N TRP A 337 19.17 49.67 21.69
CA TRP A 337 18.33 48.48 21.89
C TRP A 337 17.51 48.12 20.66
N MET A 338 16.90 49.10 20.00
CA MET A 338 16.00 48.86 18.86
C MET A 338 16.73 48.20 17.69
N ASP A 339 17.96 48.64 17.38
CA ASP A 339 18.74 48.09 16.27
C ASP A 339 19.11 46.61 16.48
N TRP A 340 19.45 46.25 17.72
CA TRP A 340 19.85 44.87 18.04
C TRP A 340 18.67 43.93 18.24
N ILE A 341 17.54 44.42 18.78
CA ILE A 341 16.27 43.69 18.78
C ILE A 341 15.81 43.44 17.35
N TYR A 342 15.89 44.46 16.47
CA TYR A 342 15.59 44.30 15.05
C TYR A 342 16.44 43.21 14.41
N ARG A 343 17.77 43.24 14.60
CA ARG A 343 18.69 42.21 14.08
C ARG A 343 18.39 40.81 14.63
N ALA A 344 18.01 40.70 15.90
CA ALA A 344 17.60 39.43 16.50
C ALA A 344 16.32 38.87 15.84
N LEU A 345 15.32 39.71 15.61
CA LEU A 345 14.08 39.33 14.91
C LEU A 345 14.36 38.93 13.45
N VAL A 346 15.17 39.69 12.73
CA VAL A 346 15.60 39.36 11.36
C VAL A 346 16.34 38.03 11.32
N LEU A 347 17.21 37.75 12.30
CA LEU A 347 17.88 36.46 12.41
C LEU A 347 16.89 35.31 12.58
N LEU A 348 15.86 35.46 13.43
CA LEU A 348 14.82 34.43 13.63
C LEU A 348 14.07 34.14 12.32
N VAL A 349 13.75 35.18 11.53
CA VAL A 349 13.09 35.03 10.22
C VAL A 349 13.98 34.28 9.24
N ILE A 350 15.23 34.74 9.05
CA ILE A 350 16.19 34.14 8.10
C ILE A 350 16.49 32.69 8.48
N ALA A 351 16.52 32.39 9.76
CA ALA A 351 16.85 31.07 10.26
C ALA A 351 15.74 30.04 10.04
N CYS A 352 14.55 30.37 9.51
CA CYS A 352 13.52 29.34 9.26
C CYS A 352 14.06 28.25 8.31
N PRO A 353 14.19 26.98 8.77
CA PRO A 353 14.60 25.87 7.92
C PRO A 353 13.40 25.31 7.14
N CYS A 354 12.48 26.19 6.71
CA CYS A 354 11.19 25.87 6.10
C CYS A 354 11.37 24.88 4.92
N ALA A 355 12.31 25.17 4.01
CA ALA A 355 12.59 24.31 2.85
C ALA A 355 13.17 22.93 3.24
N LEU A 356 14.02 22.88 4.27
CA LEU A 356 14.61 21.62 4.73
C LEU A 356 13.54 20.69 5.32
N VAL A 357 12.65 21.22 6.15
CA VAL A 357 11.59 20.45 6.80
C VAL A 357 10.63 19.85 5.78
N ILE A 358 10.25 20.62 4.76
CA ILE A 358 9.30 20.19 3.71
C ILE A 358 9.95 19.26 2.68
N SER A 359 11.27 19.36 2.47
CA SER A 359 11.98 18.62 1.41
C SER A 359 11.73 17.11 1.46
N THR A 360 11.72 16.51 2.64
CA THR A 360 11.62 15.06 2.82
C THR A 360 10.20 14.51 2.59
N PRO A 361 9.13 15.00 3.27
CA PRO A 361 7.78 14.48 3.06
C PRO A 361 7.33 14.67 1.61
N VAL A 362 7.60 15.83 1.00
CA VAL A 362 7.24 16.08 -0.41
C VAL A 362 7.97 15.13 -1.35
N THR A 363 9.27 14.89 -1.15
CA THR A 363 10.06 13.98 -1.99
C THR A 363 9.59 12.54 -1.87
N ILE A 364 9.39 12.05 -0.64
CA ILE A 364 8.91 10.68 -0.38
C ILE A 364 7.57 10.48 -1.07
N VAL A 365 6.63 11.39 -0.81
CA VAL A 365 5.26 11.24 -1.26
C VAL A 365 5.14 11.40 -2.77
N SER A 366 5.94 12.27 -3.39
CA SER A 366 6.10 12.34 -4.84
C SER A 366 6.71 11.07 -5.43
N GLY A 367 7.72 10.48 -4.77
CA GLY A 367 8.36 9.23 -5.16
C GLY A 367 7.40 8.04 -5.12
N LEU A 368 6.61 7.93 -4.04
CA LEU A 368 5.56 6.91 -3.90
C LEU A 368 4.49 7.06 -4.99
N ALA A 369 4.05 8.28 -5.28
CA ALA A 369 3.08 8.53 -6.35
C ALA A 369 3.62 8.21 -7.74
N ALA A 370 4.90 8.52 -8.00
CA ALA A 370 5.56 8.19 -9.26
C ALA A 370 5.72 6.67 -9.44
N ALA A 371 6.05 5.94 -8.38
CA ALA A 371 6.11 4.49 -8.36
C ALA A 371 4.72 3.87 -8.62
N ALA A 372 3.69 4.35 -7.93
CA ALA A 372 2.31 3.89 -8.08
C ALA A 372 1.79 4.05 -9.52
N ARG A 373 2.07 5.19 -10.17
CA ARG A 373 1.72 5.42 -11.59
C ARG A 373 2.39 4.44 -12.57
N ARG A 374 3.48 3.79 -12.15
CA ARG A 374 4.20 2.76 -12.91
C ARG A 374 3.84 1.34 -12.45
N GLY A 375 2.80 1.18 -11.63
CA GLY A 375 2.38 -0.12 -11.09
C GLY A 375 3.29 -0.66 -9.99
N ILE A 376 4.17 0.17 -9.40
CA ILE A 376 5.05 -0.22 -8.31
C ILE A 376 4.45 0.28 -6.99
N LEU A 377 3.90 -0.63 -6.19
CA LEU A 377 3.33 -0.29 -4.89
C LEU A 377 4.40 -0.37 -3.81
N ILE A 378 4.80 0.79 -3.28
CA ILE A 378 5.79 0.88 -2.20
C ILE A 378 5.08 1.18 -0.89
N LYS A 379 5.39 0.38 0.11
CA LYS A 379 4.78 0.36 1.43
C LYS A 379 5.16 1.56 2.35
N GLY A 380 5.44 2.73 1.77
CA GLY A 380 5.82 3.95 2.51
C GLY A 380 7.29 4.34 2.40
N GLY A 381 7.62 5.52 2.96
CA GLY A 381 8.90 6.19 2.72
C GLY A 381 10.12 5.45 3.24
N ALA A 382 9.99 4.72 4.35
CA ALA A 382 11.09 3.90 4.87
C ALA A 382 11.52 2.82 3.87
N TYR A 383 10.58 2.20 3.16
CA TYR A 383 10.87 1.17 2.16
C TYR A 383 11.37 1.77 0.84
N LEU A 384 10.90 2.98 0.48
CA LEU A 384 11.45 3.73 -0.64
C LEU A 384 12.94 4.01 -0.44
N GLU A 385 13.34 4.49 0.75
CA GLU A 385 14.74 4.71 1.12
C GLU A 385 15.52 3.40 1.26
N ALA A 386 14.92 2.36 1.84
CA ALA A 386 15.56 1.06 1.96
C ALA A 386 15.91 0.46 0.59
N GLY A 387 15.04 0.64 -0.41
CA GLY A 387 15.29 0.23 -1.80
C GLY A 387 16.58 0.82 -2.38
N TYR A 388 16.91 2.07 -2.04
CA TYR A 388 18.18 2.69 -2.46
C TYR A 388 19.41 2.02 -1.83
N THR A 389 19.28 1.52 -0.59
CA THR A 389 20.39 0.87 0.12
C THR A 389 20.55 -0.63 -0.18
N LEU A 390 19.71 -1.17 -1.06
CA LEU A 390 19.63 -2.60 -1.32
C LEU A 390 20.90 -3.12 -2.02
N LYS A 391 21.53 -4.14 -1.44
CA LYS A 391 22.77 -4.76 -1.95
C LYS A 391 22.57 -6.16 -2.51
N ALA A 392 21.54 -6.85 -2.02
CA ALA A 392 21.20 -8.19 -2.45
C ALA A 392 19.68 -8.34 -2.50
N LEU A 393 19.19 -9.10 -3.48
CA LEU A 393 17.78 -9.42 -3.69
C LEU A 393 17.63 -10.93 -3.81
N ALA A 394 16.91 -11.54 -2.87
CA ALA A 394 16.45 -12.92 -2.99
C ALA A 394 15.10 -12.92 -3.70
N LEU A 395 15.01 -13.65 -4.80
CA LEU A 395 13.84 -13.76 -5.66
C LEU A 395 13.23 -15.15 -5.47
N ASP A 396 11.92 -15.19 -5.30
CA ASP A 396 11.19 -16.44 -5.46
C ASP A 396 11.23 -16.88 -6.94
N LYS A 397 11.12 -18.18 -7.20
CA LYS A 397 11.13 -18.70 -8.57
C LYS A 397 9.75 -18.54 -9.22
N THR A 398 8.77 -19.22 -8.64
CA THR A 398 7.46 -19.43 -9.25
C THR A 398 6.67 -18.13 -9.25
N GLY A 399 6.17 -17.72 -10.42
CA GLY A 399 5.39 -16.49 -10.57
C GLY A 399 6.20 -15.18 -10.49
N THR A 400 7.43 -15.19 -9.98
CA THR A 400 8.34 -14.03 -9.97
C THR A 400 9.31 -14.07 -11.15
N ILE A 401 10.18 -15.08 -11.21
CA ILE A 401 11.13 -15.30 -12.32
C ILE A 401 10.41 -15.93 -13.50
N THR A 402 9.46 -16.82 -13.22
CA THR A 402 8.68 -17.58 -14.20
C THR A 402 7.28 -17.00 -14.39
N GLN A 403 6.56 -17.50 -15.40
CA GLN A 403 5.20 -17.05 -15.71
C GLN A 403 4.17 -17.48 -14.65
N GLY A 404 4.47 -18.50 -13.85
CA GLY A 404 3.52 -19.13 -12.93
C GLY A 404 2.48 -19.98 -13.66
N LYS A 405 2.73 -20.30 -14.94
CA LYS A 405 1.81 -21.04 -15.80
C LYS A 405 2.58 -22.13 -16.53
N PRO A 406 2.30 -23.41 -16.26
CA PRO A 406 2.95 -24.51 -16.97
C PRO A 406 2.60 -24.46 -18.46
N VAL A 407 3.60 -24.65 -19.30
CA VAL A 407 3.45 -24.79 -20.76
C VAL A 407 4.15 -26.06 -21.22
N VAL A 408 3.64 -26.66 -22.30
CA VAL A 408 4.31 -27.78 -22.95
C VAL A 408 5.60 -27.26 -23.61
N THR A 409 6.73 -27.82 -23.20
CA THR A 409 8.05 -27.47 -23.74
C THR A 409 8.57 -28.54 -24.70
N ASP A 410 8.23 -29.80 -24.46
CA ASP A 410 8.77 -30.94 -25.19
C ASP A 410 7.69 -31.96 -25.49
N ILE A 411 7.82 -32.57 -26.67
CA ILE A 411 7.01 -33.70 -27.08
C ILE A 411 7.96 -34.78 -27.59
N VAL A 412 7.99 -35.91 -26.88
CA VAL A 412 8.87 -37.03 -27.17
C VAL A 412 8.02 -38.24 -27.59
N PRO A 413 7.92 -38.53 -28.91
CA PRO A 413 7.19 -39.68 -29.40
C PRO A 413 7.91 -40.98 -29.00
N LEU A 414 7.14 -41.98 -28.53
CA LEU A 414 7.68 -43.29 -28.15
C LEU A 414 7.20 -44.37 -29.12
N LYS A 415 5.88 -44.59 -29.19
CA LYS A 415 5.28 -45.60 -30.09
C LYS A 415 4.32 -45.05 -31.12
N VAL A 416 3.88 -43.81 -30.95
CA VAL A 416 2.97 -43.14 -31.88
C VAL A 416 3.55 -41.83 -32.35
N GLU A 417 3.14 -41.39 -33.53
CA GLU A 417 3.44 -40.08 -34.06
C GLU A 417 2.97 -38.98 -33.10
N SER A 418 3.74 -37.89 -33.03
CA SER A 418 3.50 -36.81 -32.07
C SER A 418 2.09 -36.22 -32.17
N ALA A 419 1.55 -36.08 -33.38
CA ALA A 419 0.20 -35.53 -33.60
C ALA A 419 -0.90 -36.45 -33.06
N GLU A 420 -0.77 -37.77 -33.24
CA GLU A 420 -1.74 -38.74 -32.74
C GLU A 420 -1.68 -38.83 -31.22
N GLY A 421 -0.48 -38.98 -30.66
CA GLY A 421 -0.28 -39.02 -29.21
C GLY A 421 -0.78 -37.76 -28.51
N LEU A 422 -0.53 -36.59 -29.11
CA LEU A 422 -0.98 -35.31 -28.56
C LEU A 422 -2.50 -35.18 -28.61
N ARG A 423 -3.15 -35.66 -29.67
CA ARG A 423 -4.62 -35.70 -29.78
C ARG A 423 -5.24 -36.54 -28.66
N LEU A 424 -4.68 -37.73 -28.41
CA LEU A 424 -5.12 -38.62 -27.33
C LEU A 424 -4.90 -38.01 -25.94
N ALA A 425 -3.73 -37.42 -25.72
CA ALA A 425 -3.40 -36.72 -24.48
C ALA A 425 -4.35 -35.54 -24.25
N ALA A 426 -4.61 -34.73 -25.27
CA ALA A 426 -5.51 -33.58 -25.20
C ALA A 426 -6.96 -33.98 -24.91
N ALA A 427 -7.44 -35.11 -25.45
CA ALA A 427 -8.79 -35.61 -25.20
C ALA A 427 -9.01 -35.99 -23.72
N LEU A 428 -8.00 -36.59 -23.07
CA LEU A 428 -8.03 -36.85 -21.63
C LEU A 428 -7.82 -35.58 -20.82
N ALA A 429 -6.85 -34.74 -21.22
CA ALA A 429 -6.48 -33.52 -20.52
C ALA A 429 -7.63 -32.50 -20.48
N ALA A 430 -8.46 -32.43 -21.53
CA ALA A 430 -9.59 -31.50 -21.63
C ALA A 430 -10.68 -31.73 -20.57
N ARG A 431 -10.67 -32.87 -19.87
CA ARG A 431 -11.60 -33.17 -18.77
C ARG A 431 -10.94 -33.08 -17.38
N SER A 432 -9.70 -32.59 -17.30
CA SER A 432 -8.92 -32.48 -16.07
C SER A 432 -8.57 -31.03 -15.78
N ASP A 433 -8.84 -30.58 -14.56
CA ASP A 433 -8.50 -29.24 -14.08
C ASP A 433 -7.04 -29.14 -13.58
N HIS A 434 -6.23 -30.20 -13.76
CA HIS A 434 -4.84 -30.18 -13.34
C HIS A 434 -4.00 -29.28 -14.26
N PRO A 435 -3.12 -28.39 -13.75
CA PRO A 435 -2.41 -27.43 -14.59
C PRO A 435 -1.54 -28.03 -15.70
N ALA A 436 -0.95 -29.21 -15.47
CA ALA A 436 -0.26 -29.95 -16.54
C ALA A 436 -1.22 -30.40 -17.66
N SER A 437 -2.45 -30.80 -17.32
CA SER A 437 -3.50 -31.11 -18.29
C SER A 437 -3.93 -29.84 -19.04
N SER A 438 -4.12 -28.73 -18.33
CA SER A 438 -4.45 -27.44 -18.96
C SER A 438 -3.37 -27.00 -19.94
N ALA A 439 -2.08 -27.21 -19.63
CA ALA A 439 -0.96 -26.94 -20.52
C ALA A 439 -1.04 -27.78 -21.82
N VAL A 440 -1.32 -29.09 -21.69
CA VAL A 440 -1.48 -30.00 -22.84
C VAL A 440 -2.67 -29.61 -23.70
N SER A 441 -3.82 -29.30 -23.11
CA SER A 441 -5.02 -28.85 -23.84
C SER A 441 -4.80 -27.51 -24.54
N ALA A 442 -4.15 -26.55 -23.87
CA ALA A 442 -3.82 -25.26 -24.47
C ALA A 442 -2.86 -25.41 -25.65
N TYR A 443 -1.83 -26.25 -25.51
CA TYR A 443 -0.87 -26.53 -26.57
C TYR A 443 -1.53 -27.19 -27.80
N TRP A 444 -2.42 -28.17 -27.58
CA TRP A 444 -3.21 -28.76 -28.68
C TRP A 444 -4.05 -27.72 -29.42
N ASN A 445 -4.77 -26.86 -28.69
CA ASN A 445 -5.64 -25.84 -29.31
C ASN A 445 -4.84 -24.85 -30.16
N ALA A 446 -3.63 -24.48 -29.72
CA ALA A 446 -2.74 -23.60 -30.48
C ALA A 446 -2.23 -24.23 -31.78
N GLN A 447 -1.96 -25.55 -31.77
CA GLN A 447 -1.35 -26.24 -32.91
C GLN A 447 -2.37 -26.77 -33.92
N SER A 448 -3.55 -27.17 -33.45
CA SER A 448 -4.57 -27.87 -34.26
C SER A 448 -5.80 -27.02 -34.60
N GLY A 449 -5.79 -25.71 -34.29
CA GLY A 449 -6.85 -24.77 -34.69
C GLY A 449 -8.24 -25.12 -34.18
N SER A 450 -8.34 -25.70 -32.97
CA SER A 450 -9.59 -26.19 -32.35
C SER A 450 -10.24 -27.39 -33.06
N ALA A 451 -9.43 -28.27 -33.67
CA ALA A 451 -9.91 -29.56 -34.16
C ALA A 451 -10.69 -30.32 -33.06
N LYS A 452 -11.82 -30.91 -33.46
CA LYS A 452 -12.75 -31.59 -32.54
C LYS A 452 -12.02 -32.73 -31.83
N LEU A 453 -11.97 -32.65 -30.49
CA LEU A 453 -11.43 -33.72 -29.65
C LEU A 453 -12.38 -34.91 -29.62
N ASP A 454 -11.82 -36.10 -29.46
CA ASP A 454 -12.62 -37.31 -29.33
C ASP A 454 -13.36 -37.35 -27.98
N GLU A 455 -14.55 -37.94 -27.96
CA GLU A 455 -15.28 -38.15 -26.70
C GLU A 455 -14.67 -39.30 -25.90
N ILE A 456 -14.31 -39.01 -24.65
CA ILE A 456 -13.80 -39.98 -23.69
C ILE A 456 -14.93 -40.49 -22.80
N ASP A 457 -15.08 -41.81 -22.74
CA ASP A 457 -15.98 -42.52 -21.84
C ASP A 457 -15.28 -42.91 -20.53
N GLY A 458 -16.04 -42.95 -19.43
CA GLY A 458 -15.56 -43.49 -18.15
C GLY A 458 -14.34 -42.75 -17.57
N PHE A 459 -14.28 -41.43 -17.77
CA PHE A 459 -13.22 -40.58 -17.24
C PHE A 459 -13.14 -40.66 -15.71
N ALA A 460 -11.94 -40.85 -15.18
CA ALA A 460 -11.69 -40.87 -13.74
C ALA A 460 -10.30 -40.32 -13.40
N ALA A 461 -10.21 -39.52 -12.34
CA ALA A 461 -8.94 -39.09 -11.77
C ALA A 461 -8.32 -40.21 -10.93
N ILE A 462 -7.00 -40.35 -11.01
CA ILE A 462 -6.19 -41.24 -10.20
C ILE A 462 -5.31 -40.37 -9.30
N ASN A 463 -5.71 -40.24 -8.04
CA ASN A 463 -5.05 -39.33 -7.08
C ASN A 463 -3.54 -39.57 -7.01
N GLY A 464 -2.77 -38.49 -7.19
CA GLY A 464 -1.31 -38.48 -7.16
C GLY A 464 -0.62 -39.14 -8.36
N ARG A 465 -1.37 -39.55 -9.39
CA ARG A 465 -0.85 -40.29 -10.55
C ARG A 465 -1.26 -39.70 -11.89
N GLY A 466 -2.51 -39.28 -12.06
CA GLY A 466 -2.99 -38.76 -13.33
C GLY A 466 -4.49 -38.97 -13.55
N VAL A 467 -4.89 -39.23 -14.79
CA VAL A 467 -6.28 -39.47 -15.20
C VAL A 467 -6.36 -40.68 -16.13
N LYS A 468 -7.53 -41.32 -16.19
CA LYS A 468 -7.82 -42.43 -17.11
C LYS A 468 -9.16 -42.23 -17.82
N GLY A 469 -9.31 -42.87 -18.97
CA GLY A 469 -10.55 -42.90 -19.72
C GLY A 469 -10.54 -43.97 -20.80
N ARG A 470 -11.63 -44.07 -21.56
CA ARG A 470 -11.76 -44.98 -22.70
C ARG A 470 -12.08 -44.21 -23.96
N LEU A 471 -11.42 -44.58 -25.05
CA LEU A 471 -11.70 -44.08 -26.39
C LEU A 471 -11.85 -45.26 -27.35
N GLY A 472 -13.02 -45.39 -27.98
CA GLY A 472 -13.29 -46.50 -28.91
C GLY A 472 -13.06 -47.90 -28.30
N GLY A 473 -13.34 -48.06 -27.00
CA GLY A 473 -13.10 -49.30 -26.25
C GLY A 473 -11.66 -49.50 -25.73
N ARG A 474 -10.68 -48.69 -26.16
CA ARG A 474 -9.29 -48.73 -25.67
C ARG A 474 -9.16 -47.92 -24.38
N SER A 475 -8.59 -48.52 -23.33
CA SER A 475 -8.27 -47.80 -22.09
C SER A 475 -6.98 -47.00 -22.24
N LEU A 476 -7.08 -45.71 -21.95
CA LEU A 476 -5.99 -44.73 -22.01
C LEU A 476 -5.77 -44.10 -20.64
N PHE A 477 -4.51 -43.78 -20.36
CA PHE A 477 -4.05 -43.17 -19.12
C PHE A 477 -3.14 -41.99 -19.45
N LEU A 478 -3.29 -40.89 -18.73
CA LEU A 478 -2.42 -39.72 -18.81
C LEU A 478 -1.93 -39.42 -17.40
N GLY A 479 -0.63 -39.58 -17.14
CA GLY A 479 -0.11 -39.44 -15.78
C GLY A 479 1.41 -39.30 -15.68
N ASN A 480 1.89 -39.29 -14.44
CA ASN A 480 3.30 -39.15 -14.09
C ASN A 480 4.07 -40.46 -14.22
N HIS A 481 5.40 -40.40 -14.05
CA HIS A 481 6.31 -41.56 -14.06
C HIS A 481 5.81 -42.72 -13.19
N ARG A 482 5.38 -42.45 -11.96
CA ARG A 482 4.85 -43.47 -11.03
C ARG A 482 3.67 -44.27 -11.61
N LEU A 483 2.77 -43.64 -12.38
CA LEU A 483 1.67 -44.36 -13.03
C LEU A 483 2.18 -45.36 -14.08
N VAL A 484 3.22 -44.98 -14.83
CA VAL A 484 3.83 -45.80 -15.87
C VAL A 484 4.54 -47.02 -15.25
N GLU A 485 5.21 -46.82 -14.11
CA GLU A 485 5.81 -47.91 -13.32
C GLU A 485 4.76 -48.84 -12.71
N GLU A 486 3.70 -48.30 -12.09
CA GLU A 486 2.62 -49.09 -11.47
C GLU A 486 1.87 -49.95 -12.51
N LEU A 487 1.80 -49.50 -13.77
CA LEU A 487 1.22 -50.26 -14.88
C LEU A 487 2.18 -51.32 -15.45
N GLY A 488 3.45 -51.35 -15.04
CA GLY A 488 4.45 -52.33 -15.50
C GLY A 488 4.86 -52.15 -16.97
N ILE A 489 4.66 -50.95 -17.52
CA ILE A 489 4.91 -50.63 -18.94
C ILE A 489 6.14 -49.73 -19.14
N CYS A 490 6.88 -49.42 -18.07
CA CYS A 490 8.11 -48.62 -18.18
C CYS A 490 9.24 -49.45 -18.78
N THR A 491 9.67 -49.10 -20.00
CA THR A 491 10.84 -49.70 -20.66
C THR A 491 12.11 -48.92 -20.31
N PRO A 492 13.32 -49.50 -20.43
CA PRO A 492 14.58 -48.78 -20.17
C PRO A 492 14.72 -47.49 -21.00
N GLU A 493 14.22 -47.49 -22.23
CA GLU A 493 14.18 -46.32 -23.11
C GLU A 493 13.23 -45.23 -22.58
N THR A 494 12.08 -45.63 -22.02
CA THR A 494 11.11 -44.70 -21.42
C THR A 494 11.69 -44.08 -20.13
N GLU A 495 12.35 -44.90 -19.32
CA GLU A 495 13.02 -44.47 -18.09
C GLU A 495 14.13 -43.46 -18.37
N GLU A 496 14.96 -43.71 -19.39
CA GLU A 496 16.02 -42.76 -19.80
C GLU A 496 15.43 -41.44 -20.31
N ALA A 497 14.35 -41.48 -21.08
CA ALA A 497 13.67 -40.29 -21.58
C ALA A 497 13.00 -39.47 -20.46
N LEU A 498 12.36 -40.15 -19.50
CA LEU A 498 11.80 -39.51 -18.30
C LEU A 498 12.90 -38.84 -17.47
N GLY A 499 13.97 -39.57 -17.19
CA GLY A 499 15.11 -39.06 -16.42
C GLY A 499 15.77 -37.83 -17.05
N LYS A 500 15.83 -37.74 -18.39
CA LYS A 500 16.35 -36.55 -19.09
C LYS A 500 15.47 -35.31 -18.84
N LEU A 501 14.16 -35.43 -19.02
CA LEU A 501 13.25 -34.29 -18.85
C LEU A 501 13.15 -33.88 -17.37
N GLU A 502 13.15 -34.85 -16.44
CA GLU A 502 13.12 -34.59 -15.00
C GLU A 502 14.41 -33.94 -14.51
N ALA A 503 15.58 -34.34 -15.04
CA ALA A 503 16.86 -33.69 -14.74
C ALA A 503 16.92 -32.23 -15.24
N GLU A 504 16.12 -31.88 -16.25
CA GLU A 504 15.93 -30.49 -16.71
C GLU A 504 14.90 -29.72 -15.88
N GLY A 505 14.35 -30.32 -14.81
CA GLY A 505 13.36 -29.71 -13.93
C GLY A 505 11.95 -29.63 -14.53
N LYS A 506 11.66 -30.45 -15.54
CA LYS A 506 10.35 -30.48 -16.22
C LYS A 506 9.44 -31.51 -15.55
N THR A 507 8.16 -31.17 -15.41
CA THR A 507 7.13 -32.14 -15.04
C THR A 507 6.85 -33.02 -16.25
N THR A 508 7.05 -34.32 -16.12
CA THR A 508 6.79 -35.30 -17.17
C THR A 508 5.35 -35.82 -17.10
N VAL A 509 4.66 -35.77 -18.24
CA VAL A 509 3.31 -36.34 -18.40
C VAL A 509 3.37 -37.35 -19.54
N VAL A 510 2.97 -38.59 -19.28
CA VAL A 510 2.99 -39.67 -20.25
C VAL A 510 1.56 -40.08 -20.58
N ILE A 511 1.24 -40.13 -21.88
CA ILE A 511 0.04 -40.79 -22.38
C ILE A 511 0.39 -42.23 -22.72
N CYS A 512 -0.34 -43.17 -22.13
CA CYS A 512 -0.12 -44.60 -22.30
C CYS A 512 -1.43 -45.36 -22.45
N ASP A 513 -1.34 -46.56 -23.00
CA ASP A 513 -2.40 -47.57 -22.90
C ASP A 513 -1.99 -48.66 -21.89
N GLN A 514 -2.78 -49.73 -21.78
CA GLN A 514 -2.47 -50.84 -20.85
C GLN A 514 -1.21 -51.63 -21.20
N SER A 515 -0.66 -51.46 -22.39
CA SER A 515 0.43 -52.28 -22.92
C SER A 515 1.74 -51.51 -23.11
N ALA A 516 1.67 -50.19 -23.33
CA ALA A 516 2.84 -49.38 -23.61
C ALA A 516 2.63 -47.87 -23.44
N PRO A 517 3.71 -47.12 -23.16
CA PRO A 517 3.74 -45.67 -23.26
C PRO A 517 3.73 -45.25 -24.75
N LEU A 518 2.90 -44.26 -25.07
CA LEU A 518 2.65 -43.82 -26.45
C LEU A 518 3.45 -42.56 -26.78
N LEU A 519 3.34 -41.54 -25.92
CA LEU A 519 3.98 -40.23 -26.07
C LEU A 519 4.28 -39.66 -24.69
N MET A 520 5.42 -38.98 -24.57
CA MET A 520 5.82 -38.24 -23.37
C MET A 520 5.80 -36.75 -23.65
N ILE A 521 5.34 -35.98 -22.67
CA ILE A 521 5.16 -34.54 -22.75
C ILE A 521 5.90 -33.90 -21.58
N GLY A 522 6.86 -33.04 -21.89
CA GLY A 522 7.53 -32.20 -20.91
C GLY A 522 6.73 -30.92 -20.67
N VAL A 523 6.40 -30.65 -19.41
CA VAL A 523 5.66 -29.45 -18.99
C VAL A 523 6.50 -28.68 -17.97
N ALA A 524 6.74 -27.40 -18.24
CA ALA A 524 7.53 -26.56 -17.34
C ALA A 524 6.94 -25.15 -17.24
N ASP A 525 7.19 -24.51 -16.09
CA ASP A 525 6.93 -23.08 -15.92
C ASP A 525 8.09 -22.28 -16.49
N THR A 526 7.84 -21.57 -17.59
CA THR A 526 8.89 -20.88 -18.34
C THR A 526 9.26 -19.55 -17.71
N VAL A 527 10.52 -19.15 -17.90
CA VAL A 527 11.03 -17.84 -17.45
C VAL A 527 10.32 -16.72 -18.23
N ARG A 528 9.95 -15.63 -17.54
CA ARG A 528 9.36 -14.46 -18.22
C ARG A 528 10.37 -13.83 -19.17
N GLU A 529 9.91 -13.32 -20.30
CA GLU A 529 10.76 -12.63 -21.28
C GLU A 529 11.54 -11.47 -20.66
N THR A 530 10.92 -10.75 -19.72
CA THR A 530 11.50 -9.59 -19.04
C THR A 530 12.52 -9.95 -17.96
N THR A 531 12.52 -11.19 -17.45
CA THR A 531 13.34 -11.58 -16.30
C THR A 531 14.83 -11.43 -16.58
N ARG A 532 15.30 -11.85 -17.77
CA ARG A 532 16.72 -11.74 -18.12
C ARG A 532 17.20 -10.29 -18.10
N GLN A 533 16.40 -9.37 -18.67
CA GLN A 533 16.72 -7.94 -18.69
C GLN A 533 16.64 -7.32 -17.29
N ALA A 534 15.66 -7.73 -16.47
CA ALA A 534 15.52 -7.25 -15.10
C ALA A 534 16.72 -7.64 -14.23
N ILE A 535 17.17 -8.90 -14.29
CA ILE A 535 18.35 -9.38 -13.57
C ILE A 535 19.62 -8.64 -14.02
N ALA A 536 19.81 -8.49 -15.33
CA ALA A 536 20.95 -7.74 -15.88
C ALA A 536 20.97 -6.28 -15.40
N SER A 537 19.79 -5.64 -15.35
CA SER A 537 19.64 -4.26 -14.85
C SER A 537 19.96 -4.16 -13.36
N LEU A 538 19.55 -5.15 -12.55
CA LEU A 538 19.89 -5.22 -11.13
C LEU A 538 21.41 -5.38 -10.92
N HIS A 539 22.06 -6.24 -11.70
CA HIS A 539 23.52 -6.42 -11.64
C HIS A 539 24.26 -5.15 -12.05
N ALA A 540 23.78 -4.43 -13.07
CA ALA A 540 24.34 -3.14 -13.47
C ALA A 540 24.23 -2.07 -12.38
N LEU A 541 23.20 -2.15 -11.53
CA LEU A 541 23.04 -1.32 -10.34
C LEU A 541 23.86 -1.80 -9.13
N GLY A 542 24.64 -2.87 -9.26
CA GLY A 542 25.46 -3.45 -8.19
C GLY A 542 24.68 -4.32 -7.20
N VAL A 543 23.44 -4.68 -7.50
CA VAL A 543 22.60 -5.56 -6.66
C VAL A 543 22.90 -7.02 -6.99
N ARG A 544 23.27 -7.82 -5.99
CA ARG A 544 23.43 -9.27 -6.13
C ARG A 544 22.06 -9.95 -6.13
N THR A 545 21.80 -10.87 -7.05
CA THR A 545 20.52 -11.61 -7.08
C THR A 545 20.73 -13.05 -6.63
N LEU A 546 19.84 -13.56 -5.80
CA LEU A 546 19.76 -14.97 -5.41
C LEU A 546 18.37 -15.50 -5.74
N MET A 547 18.24 -16.79 -6.04
CA MET A 547 16.95 -17.45 -6.19
C MET A 547 16.71 -18.33 -4.96
N LEU A 548 15.51 -18.23 -4.38
CA LEU A 548 15.03 -19.13 -3.34
C LEU A 548 13.88 -19.93 -3.94
N THR A 549 13.94 -21.26 -3.88
CA THR A 549 12.90 -22.13 -4.41
C THR A 549 12.79 -23.39 -3.57
N GLY A 550 11.57 -23.90 -3.42
CA GLY A 550 11.30 -25.20 -2.79
C GLY A 550 11.36 -26.37 -3.79
N ASP A 551 11.55 -26.08 -5.07
CA ASP A 551 11.67 -27.09 -6.11
C ASP A 551 13.00 -27.83 -5.99
N ASN A 552 13.00 -29.05 -6.51
CA ASN A 552 14.12 -29.99 -6.45
C ASN A 552 15.38 -29.35 -7.05
N ALA A 553 16.52 -29.55 -6.38
CA ALA A 553 17.83 -29.01 -6.78
C ALA A 553 18.46 -29.78 -7.93
#